data_AF-A0A537YT78-F1
#
_entry.id   AF-A0A537YT78-F1
#
_cell.length_a   1.000
_cell.length_b   1.000
_cell.length_c   1.000
_cell.angle_alpha   90.00
_cell.angle_beta   90.00
_cell.angle_gamma   90.00
#
_symmetry.space_group_name_H-M   'P 1'
#
loop_
_entity.id
_entity.type
_entity.pdbx_description
1 polymer ?
#
loop_
_entity_poly.entity_id
_entity_poly.type
_entity_poly.pdbx_seq_one_letter_code
_entity_poly.pdbx_strand_id
1 'polypeptide(L)'
;MKRIKTLVGVCFALAALTAVSATSSALAAEFHASGGAGVSLTGEQTESHKFTIEGSSVTCTTAKFTGTTTAATATEQKMHPEYSGCTAFGFVGATINTAGCQYVFNSNSANVNLTSCTSGGITITSSSAFGKCVVHVFNQNGINGMSYGTTGTAPNRDIHVKTGSNNISVSITESTGICPLKVGTTVGSYTGVTTVKGAVGEVFYL
;
A
#
# COMPACT_ATOMS: atom_id res chain seq x y z
N MET A 1 -58.89 25.95 -51.32
CA MET A 1 -58.36 25.64 -49.99
C MET A 1 -58.47 24.12 -49.78
N LYS A 2 -57.35 23.41 -49.90
CA LYS A 2 -57.31 21.94 -50.04
C LYS A 2 -57.15 21.25 -48.67
N ARG A 3 -57.98 20.23 -48.45
CA ARG A 3 -58.00 19.34 -47.29
C ARG A 3 -56.81 18.38 -47.32
N ILE A 4 -56.10 18.21 -46.22
CA ILE A 4 -55.12 17.13 -46.04
C ILE A 4 -55.57 16.27 -44.86
N LYS A 5 -55.86 15.01 -45.16
CA LYS A 5 -56.22 13.94 -44.24
C LYS A 5 -54.95 13.23 -43.78
N THR A 6 -54.96 12.83 -42.52
CA THR A 6 -54.05 11.93 -41.81
C THR A 6 -53.69 10.67 -42.61
N LEU A 7 -52.44 10.21 -42.53
CA LEU A 7 -52.15 8.78 -42.55
C LEU A 7 -50.90 8.45 -41.72
N VAL A 8 -51.11 7.62 -40.71
CA VAL A 8 -50.13 6.93 -39.87
C VAL A 8 -49.48 5.82 -40.71
N GLY A 9 -48.17 5.63 -40.59
CA GLY A 9 -47.43 4.54 -41.23
C GLY A 9 -46.17 4.18 -40.46
N VAL A 10 -46.27 3.14 -39.64
CA VAL A 10 -45.21 2.53 -38.82
C VAL A 10 -44.23 1.75 -39.71
N CYS A 11 -42.93 1.94 -39.50
CA CYS A 11 -41.90 0.94 -39.82
C CYS A 11 -40.74 1.06 -38.82
N PHE A 12 -40.88 0.37 -37.69
CA PHE A 12 -39.77 0.07 -36.79
C PHE A 12 -38.88 -0.98 -37.48
N ALA A 13 -37.75 -0.56 -38.03
CA ALA A 13 -36.69 -1.49 -38.40
C ALA A 13 -35.99 -1.95 -37.11
N LEU A 14 -36.27 -3.19 -36.68
CA LEU A 14 -35.45 -3.91 -35.72
C LEU A 14 -34.06 -4.12 -36.34
N ALA A 15 -33.14 -3.19 -36.09
CA ALA A 15 -31.73 -3.49 -36.16
C ALA A 15 -31.44 -4.48 -35.03
N ALA A 16 -31.21 -5.74 -35.39
CA ALA A 16 -30.75 -6.77 -34.47
C ALA A 16 -29.41 -6.33 -33.88
N LEU A 17 -29.45 -5.73 -32.68
CA LEU A 17 -28.30 -5.62 -31.81
C LEU A 17 -27.87 -7.04 -31.48
N THR A 18 -26.89 -7.55 -32.22
CA THR A 18 -25.95 -8.52 -31.69
C THR A 18 -25.15 -7.77 -30.62
N ALA A 19 -25.78 -7.61 -29.45
CA ALA A 19 -25.07 -7.33 -28.22
C ALA A 19 -24.22 -8.58 -27.96
N VAL A 20 -23.06 -8.63 -28.60
CA VAL A 20 -21.93 -9.40 -28.08
C VAL A 20 -21.68 -8.75 -26.73
N SER A 21 -22.30 -9.31 -25.70
CA SER A 21 -21.85 -9.17 -24.33
C SER A 21 -20.46 -9.78 -24.32
N ALA A 22 -19.47 -8.99 -24.74
CA ALA A 22 -18.10 -9.16 -24.36
C ALA A 22 -18.15 -9.11 -22.84
N THR A 23 -18.25 -10.29 -22.22
CA THR A 23 -17.88 -10.47 -20.84
C THR A 23 -16.41 -10.07 -20.83
N SER A 24 -16.15 -8.81 -20.46
CA SER A 24 -14.85 -8.40 -19.98
C SER A 24 -14.59 -9.31 -18.79
N SER A 25 -13.94 -10.44 -19.06
CA SER A 25 -13.20 -11.16 -18.04
C SER A 25 -12.25 -10.12 -17.50
N ALA A 26 -12.56 -9.60 -16.32
CA ALA A 26 -11.62 -8.77 -15.60
C ALA A 26 -10.37 -9.65 -15.46
N LEU A 27 -9.31 -9.30 -16.19
CA LEU A 27 -8.03 -9.97 -16.03
C LEU A 27 -7.63 -9.84 -14.56
N ALA A 28 -7.05 -10.89 -14.01
CA ALA A 28 -6.47 -10.84 -12.68
C ALA A 28 -5.45 -9.69 -12.65
N ALA A 29 -5.47 -8.90 -11.58
CA ALA A 29 -4.59 -7.76 -11.48
C ALA A 29 -3.13 -8.22 -11.31
N GLU A 30 -2.18 -7.53 -11.92
CA GLU A 30 -0.78 -7.94 -12.00
C GLU A 30 0.18 -6.75 -11.86
N PHE A 31 1.32 -7.00 -11.22
CA PHE A 31 2.48 -6.11 -11.28
C PHE A 31 3.35 -6.51 -12.47
N HIS A 32 3.75 -5.53 -13.26
CA HIS A 32 4.61 -5.70 -14.43
C HIS A 32 5.90 -4.92 -14.29
N ALA A 33 6.99 -5.50 -14.80
CA ALA A 33 8.29 -4.86 -14.94
C ALA A 33 8.85 -5.11 -16.33
N SER A 34 9.05 -4.06 -17.11
CA SER A 34 9.51 -4.20 -18.51
C SER A 34 10.94 -4.73 -18.61
N GLY A 35 11.74 -4.57 -17.55
CA GLY A 35 13.09 -5.13 -17.44
C GLY A 35 13.12 -6.63 -17.09
N GLY A 36 11.96 -7.26 -16.81
CA GLY A 36 11.88 -8.67 -16.47
C GLY A 36 12.15 -8.98 -14.99
N ALA A 37 12.67 -10.19 -14.74
CA ALA A 37 13.08 -10.63 -13.40
C ALA A 37 14.42 -9.98 -12.98
N GLY A 38 14.62 -9.80 -11.68
CA GLY A 38 15.87 -9.26 -11.14
C GLY A 38 15.98 -7.73 -11.17
N VAL A 39 14.93 -7.02 -11.58
CA VAL A 39 14.91 -5.55 -11.59
C VAL A 39 14.83 -5.05 -10.15
N SER A 40 15.82 -4.24 -9.74
CA SER A 40 15.77 -3.59 -8.43
C SER A 40 14.64 -2.57 -8.39
N LEU A 41 13.86 -2.60 -7.31
CA LEU A 41 12.75 -1.69 -7.07
C LEU A 41 13.08 -0.74 -5.91
N THR A 42 12.75 0.53 -6.08
CA THR A 42 12.80 1.52 -5.00
C THR A 42 11.44 2.20 -4.87
N GLY A 43 10.86 2.12 -3.68
CA GLY A 43 9.69 2.88 -3.28
C GLY A 43 10.08 4.04 -2.38
N GLU A 44 9.56 5.23 -2.68
CA GLU A 44 9.77 6.42 -1.86
C GLU A 44 8.43 7.05 -1.52
N GLN A 45 8.32 7.56 -0.29
CA GLN A 45 7.11 8.26 0.13
C GLN A 45 6.92 9.55 -0.66
N THR A 46 5.69 9.78 -1.14
CA THR A 46 5.30 11.06 -1.77
C THR A 46 4.44 11.91 -0.84
N GLU A 47 3.82 11.29 0.16
CA GLU A 47 3.13 11.93 1.27
C GLU A 47 3.65 11.34 2.57
N SER A 48 3.55 12.05 3.69
CA SER A 48 4.05 11.56 4.99
C SER A 48 3.38 10.26 5.40
N HIS A 49 4.19 9.25 5.72
CA HIS A 49 3.69 8.02 6.33
C HIS A 49 3.40 8.25 7.81
N LYS A 50 2.22 7.82 8.25
CA LYS A 50 1.74 8.01 9.62
C LYS A 50 1.16 6.70 10.15
N PHE A 51 1.73 6.24 11.25
CA PHE A 51 1.20 5.13 12.03
C PHE A 51 0.54 5.66 13.30
N THR A 52 -0.69 5.25 13.61
CA THR A 52 -1.46 5.75 14.76
C THR A 52 -1.84 4.60 15.68
N ILE A 53 -1.61 4.77 16.98
CA ILE A 53 -1.95 3.81 18.05
C ILE A 53 -2.48 4.61 19.25
N GLU A 54 -3.64 4.24 19.78
CA GLU A 54 -4.26 4.89 20.95
C GLU A 54 -4.32 6.43 20.84
N GLY A 55 -4.58 6.94 19.63
CA GLY A 55 -4.64 8.38 19.35
C GLY A 55 -3.27 9.09 19.26
N SER A 56 -2.18 8.40 19.60
CA SER A 56 -0.81 8.88 19.40
C SER A 56 -0.27 8.43 18.05
N SER A 57 0.70 9.15 17.50
CA SER A 57 1.24 8.84 16.17
C SER A 57 2.75 8.71 16.11
N VAL A 58 3.20 7.93 15.13
CA VAL A 58 4.56 7.82 14.64
C VAL A 58 4.59 8.37 13.22
N THR A 59 5.43 9.36 12.98
CA THR A 59 5.60 10.01 11.69
C THR A 59 7.08 10.03 11.35
N CYS A 60 7.43 9.62 10.13
CA CYS A 60 8.81 9.62 9.65
C CYS A 60 8.96 10.56 8.46
N THR A 61 10.05 11.33 8.42
CA THR A 61 10.36 12.20 7.27
C THR A 61 10.80 11.41 6.04
N THR A 62 11.17 10.15 6.23
CA THR A 62 11.54 9.25 5.15
C THR A 62 10.99 7.85 5.42
N ALA A 63 10.29 7.31 4.43
CA ALA A 63 9.96 5.90 4.30
C ALA A 63 10.45 5.44 2.93
N LYS A 64 11.34 4.46 2.93
CA LYS A 64 11.94 3.87 1.73
C LYS A 64 11.60 2.39 1.70
N PHE A 65 11.32 1.88 0.52
CA PHE A 65 11.03 0.48 0.29
C PHE A 65 11.99 -0.04 -0.77
N THR A 66 12.63 -1.18 -0.53
CA THR A 66 13.55 -1.78 -1.50
C THR A 66 13.12 -3.21 -1.82
N GLY A 67 13.27 -3.61 -3.07
CA GLY A 67 12.86 -4.95 -3.49
C GLY A 67 13.51 -5.37 -4.80
N THR A 68 13.16 -6.55 -5.27
CA THR A 68 13.57 -7.04 -6.58
C THR A 68 12.42 -7.80 -7.20
N THR A 69 12.20 -7.64 -8.49
CA THR A 69 11.16 -8.39 -9.22
C THR A 69 11.58 -9.85 -9.35
N THR A 70 10.63 -10.77 -9.21
CA THR A 70 10.86 -12.21 -9.40
C THR A 70 10.59 -12.65 -10.83
N ALA A 71 9.75 -11.91 -11.54
CA ALA A 71 9.33 -12.15 -12.92
C ALA A 71 8.97 -10.84 -13.62
N ALA A 72 8.80 -10.89 -14.94
CA ALA A 72 8.30 -9.75 -15.72
C ALA A 72 6.85 -9.39 -15.37
N THR A 73 6.08 -10.39 -14.94
CA THR A 73 4.69 -10.27 -14.50
C THR A 73 4.55 -11.09 -13.22
N ALA A 74 3.98 -10.51 -12.16
CA ALA A 74 3.79 -11.17 -10.88
C ALA A 74 2.52 -10.69 -10.17
N THR A 75 1.89 -11.59 -9.41
CA THR A 75 0.77 -11.24 -8.55
C THR A 75 1.21 -10.82 -7.14
N GLU A 76 2.46 -11.08 -6.80
CA GLU A 76 3.06 -10.70 -5.52
C GLU A 76 4.38 -9.96 -5.71
N GLN A 77 4.58 -8.92 -4.93
CA GLN A 77 5.85 -8.21 -4.86
C GLN A 77 6.30 -8.08 -3.40
N LYS A 78 7.55 -8.46 -3.13
CA LYS A 78 8.16 -8.33 -1.82
C LYS A 78 8.99 -7.06 -1.73
N MET A 79 8.83 -6.28 -0.67
CA MET A 79 9.68 -5.12 -0.40
C MET A 79 10.07 -5.04 1.08
N HIS A 80 11.31 -4.69 1.34
CA HIS A 80 11.84 -4.37 2.64
C HIS A 80 11.62 -2.89 2.96
N PRO A 81 11.03 -2.55 4.13
CA PRO A 81 10.84 -1.16 4.52
C PRO A 81 12.01 -0.63 5.36
N GLU A 82 12.32 0.65 5.19
CA GLU A 82 13.28 1.41 5.98
C GLU A 82 12.67 2.77 6.33
N TYR A 83 12.78 3.17 7.60
CA TYR A 83 12.20 4.42 8.09
C TYR A 83 13.26 5.25 8.82
N SER A 84 13.27 6.56 8.60
CA SER A 84 14.21 7.46 9.27
C SER A 84 13.60 8.84 9.53
N GLY A 85 14.27 9.61 10.41
CA GLY A 85 13.78 10.91 10.87
C GLY A 85 12.43 10.82 11.58
N CYS A 86 12.24 9.76 12.38
CA CYS A 86 10.96 9.47 12.99
C CYS A 86 10.74 10.25 14.30
N THR A 87 9.52 10.74 14.46
CA THR A 87 8.97 11.23 15.73
C THR A 87 7.87 10.28 16.14
N ALA A 88 7.95 9.73 17.35
CA ALA A 88 6.98 8.77 17.86
C ALA A 88 6.50 9.20 19.24
N PHE A 89 5.18 9.30 19.40
CA PHE A 89 4.54 9.54 20.70
C PHE A 89 5.00 10.85 21.37
N GLY A 90 5.31 11.87 20.56
CA GLY A 90 5.79 13.17 21.02
C GLY A 90 7.31 13.27 21.22
N PHE A 91 8.06 12.16 21.11
CA PHE A 91 9.52 12.20 21.17
C PHE A 91 10.14 12.19 19.77
N VAL A 92 11.10 13.09 19.56
CA VAL A 92 11.94 13.16 18.36
C VAL A 92 13.06 12.13 18.45
N GLY A 93 13.45 11.53 17.32
CA GLY A 93 14.56 10.57 17.28
C GLY A 93 14.14 9.14 17.60
N ALA A 94 12.88 8.78 17.34
CA ALA A 94 12.43 7.42 17.46
C ALA A 94 13.15 6.52 16.45
N THR A 95 13.52 5.32 16.88
CA THR A 95 14.16 4.31 16.04
C THR A 95 13.15 3.25 15.65
N ILE A 96 13.09 2.92 14.36
CA ILE A 96 12.24 1.84 13.84
C ILE A 96 13.16 0.75 13.30
N ASN A 97 13.16 -0.41 13.96
CA ASN A 97 13.91 -1.58 13.52
C ASN A 97 13.02 -2.47 12.66
N THR A 98 13.41 -2.61 11.38
CA THR A 98 12.74 -3.43 10.38
C THR A 98 13.59 -4.62 9.93
N ALA A 99 14.68 -4.96 10.64
CA ALA A 99 15.62 -5.99 10.22
C ALA A 99 14.92 -7.32 9.85
N GLY A 100 15.20 -7.80 8.63
CA GLY A 100 14.60 -9.01 8.06
C GLY A 100 13.15 -8.87 7.58
N CYS A 101 12.44 -7.80 7.96
CA CYS A 101 11.04 -7.63 7.62
C CYS A 101 10.82 -7.49 6.11
N GLN A 102 9.77 -8.13 5.62
CA GLN A 102 9.31 -8.02 4.24
C GLN A 102 7.80 -7.77 4.23
N TYR A 103 7.39 -6.72 3.53
CA TYR A 103 6.02 -6.56 3.07
C TYR A 103 5.82 -7.39 1.81
N VAL A 104 4.79 -8.23 1.80
CA VAL A 104 4.35 -8.99 0.63
C VAL A 104 3.06 -8.37 0.13
N PHE A 105 3.16 -7.56 -0.92
CA PHE A 105 2.03 -6.93 -1.60
C PHE A 105 1.42 -7.91 -2.57
N ASN A 106 0.10 -7.96 -2.64
CA ASN A 106 -0.63 -8.81 -3.56
C ASN A 106 -1.49 -7.95 -4.48
N SER A 107 -1.30 -8.04 -5.79
CA SER A 107 -2.02 -7.23 -6.79
C SER A 107 -3.52 -7.54 -6.83
N ASN A 108 -3.91 -8.78 -6.51
CA ASN A 108 -5.29 -9.26 -6.57
C ASN A 108 -6.09 -8.98 -5.29
N SER A 109 -5.51 -8.28 -4.31
CA SER A 109 -6.20 -7.95 -3.07
C SER A 109 -5.73 -6.62 -2.49
N ALA A 110 -6.58 -5.98 -1.69
CA ALA A 110 -6.19 -4.80 -0.92
C ALA A 110 -5.32 -5.14 0.31
N ASN A 111 -4.76 -6.36 0.37
CA ASN A 111 -4.05 -6.87 1.53
C ASN A 111 -2.53 -6.88 1.32
N VAL A 112 -1.80 -6.62 2.40
CA VAL A 112 -0.36 -6.82 2.52
C VAL A 112 -0.07 -7.71 3.73
N ASN A 113 0.97 -8.54 3.62
CA ASN A 113 1.46 -9.33 4.75
C ASN A 113 2.80 -8.77 5.22
N LEU A 114 2.98 -8.64 6.54
CA LEU A 114 4.27 -8.37 7.15
C LEU A 114 4.86 -9.70 7.61
N THR A 115 6.00 -10.07 7.04
CA THR A 115 6.63 -11.39 7.25
C THR A 115 8.13 -11.27 7.45
N SER A 116 8.77 -12.37 7.84
CA SER A 116 10.23 -12.56 7.84
C SER A 116 11.05 -11.63 8.75
N CYS A 117 10.42 -10.80 9.59
CA CYS A 117 11.13 -9.98 10.57
C CYS A 117 11.99 -10.85 11.50
N THR A 118 13.27 -10.49 11.67
CA THR A 118 14.22 -11.25 12.51
C THR A 118 13.77 -11.31 13.98
N SER A 119 13.12 -10.25 14.47
CA SER A 119 12.55 -10.16 15.81
C SER A 119 11.07 -10.57 15.88
N GLY A 120 10.53 -11.23 14.85
CA GLY A 120 9.10 -11.59 14.78
C GLY A 120 8.15 -10.42 14.51
N GLY A 121 8.69 -9.22 14.30
CA GLY A 121 7.94 -8.00 13.97
C GLY A 121 8.83 -6.77 13.89
N ILE A 122 8.26 -5.63 13.50
CA ILE A 122 8.90 -4.32 13.52
C ILE A 122 8.89 -3.79 14.96
N THR A 123 10.02 -3.25 15.42
CA THR A 123 10.11 -2.62 16.75
C THR A 123 10.29 -1.12 16.63
N ILE A 124 9.41 -0.36 17.27
CA ILE A 124 9.47 1.09 17.37
C ILE A 124 9.90 1.42 18.79
N THR A 125 11.02 2.11 18.94
CA THR A 125 11.51 2.57 20.23
C THR A 125 11.62 4.08 20.22
N SER A 126 11.01 4.70 21.22
CA SER A 126 11.04 6.13 21.45
C SER A 126 11.52 6.37 22.87
N SER A 127 12.55 7.18 23.07
CA SER A 127 13.17 7.35 24.38
C SER A 127 13.64 8.78 24.59
N SER A 128 13.46 9.28 25.80
CA SER A 128 13.94 10.59 26.25
C SER A 128 14.39 10.51 27.71
N ALA A 129 14.88 11.62 28.25
CA ALA A 129 15.21 11.72 29.67
C ALA A 129 13.99 11.50 30.61
N PHE A 130 12.77 11.64 30.09
CA PHE A 130 11.54 11.65 30.89
C PHE A 130 10.61 10.46 30.61
N GLY A 131 11.00 9.51 29.76
CA GLY A 131 10.16 8.36 29.46
C GLY A 131 10.63 7.56 28.26
N LYS A 132 10.07 6.36 28.14
CA LYS A 132 10.35 5.42 27.07
C LYS A 132 9.08 4.70 26.64
N CYS A 133 8.90 4.59 25.33
CA CYS A 133 7.86 3.80 24.68
C CYS A 133 8.52 2.73 23.81
N VAL A 134 8.11 1.48 23.95
CA VAL A 134 8.50 0.38 23.04
C VAL A 134 7.23 -0.27 22.52
N VAL A 135 7.10 -0.28 21.19
CA VAL A 135 5.97 -0.86 20.47
C VAL A 135 6.48 -1.91 19.49
N HIS A 136 5.83 -3.05 19.47
CA HIS A 136 6.08 -4.14 18.53
C HIS A 136 4.88 -4.30 17.60
N VAL A 137 5.15 -4.25 16.29
CA VAL A 137 4.18 -4.59 15.24
C VAL A 137 4.52 -6.00 14.77
N PHE A 138 3.71 -6.98 15.17
CA PHE A 138 3.99 -8.39 14.88
C PHE A 138 3.91 -8.71 13.39
N ASN A 139 4.62 -9.76 12.97
CA ASN A 139 4.32 -10.44 11.72
C ASN A 139 2.83 -10.79 11.69
N GLN A 140 2.16 -10.40 10.62
CA GLN A 140 0.72 -10.57 10.49
C GLN A 140 0.32 -10.56 9.02
N ASN A 141 -0.78 -11.23 8.73
CA ASN A 141 -1.31 -11.40 7.39
C ASN A 141 -2.61 -10.61 7.24
N GLY A 142 -2.94 -10.25 5.99
CA GLY A 142 -4.22 -9.63 5.67
C GLY A 142 -4.35 -8.21 6.18
N ILE A 143 -3.25 -7.46 6.30
CA ILE A 143 -3.31 -6.02 6.59
C ILE A 143 -3.99 -5.37 5.38
N ASN A 144 -5.23 -4.92 5.55
CA ASN A 144 -6.07 -4.41 4.47
C ASN A 144 -5.74 -2.95 4.13
N GLY A 145 -6.46 -2.37 3.16
CA GLY A 145 -6.41 -0.92 2.88
C GLY A 145 -5.31 -0.49 1.92
N MET A 146 -4.72 -1.43 1.18
CA MET A 146 -3.83 -1.12 0.06
C MET A 146 -4.63 -0.81 -1.20
N SER A 147 -4.23 0.22 -1.94
CA SER A 147 -4.63 0.39 -3.33
C SER A 147 -3.43 0.68 -4.22
N TYR A 148 -3.48 0.14 -5.43
CA TYR A 148 -2.43 0.25 -6.43
C TYR A 148 -2.95 1.02 -7.63
N GLY A 149 -2.07 1.79 -8.25
CA GLY A 149 -2.33 2.48 -9.50
C GLY A 149 -1.06 2.61 -10.31
N THR A 150 -1.23 2.94 -11.58
CA THR A 150 -0.11 3.26 -12.47
C THR A 150 -0.11 4.76 -12.73
N THR A 151 1.05 5.38 -12.61
CA THR A 151 1.27 6.79 -12.94
C THR A 151 2.33 6.94 -14.02
N GLY A 152 2.34 8.09 -14.71
CA GLY A 152 3.23 8.33 -15.83
C GLY A 152 2.73 7.75 -17.15
N THR A 153 3.56 7.84 -18.17
CA THR A 153 3.28 7.32 -19.52
C THR A 153 4.40 6.40 -19.96
N ALA A 154 4.08 5.40 -20.79
CA ALA A 154 5.10 4.51 -21.33
C ALA A 154 6.17 5.32 -22.10
N PRO A 155 7.47 4.97 -21.98
CA PRO A 155 8.03 3.82 -21.26
C PRO A 155 8.51 4.14 -19.83
N ASN A 156 7.93 5.15 -19.16
CA ASN A 156 8.36 5.65 -17.85
C ASN A 156 7.20 5.60 -16.83
N ARG A 157 6.48 4.46 -16.80
CA ARG A 157 5.44 4.24 -15.80
C ARG A 157 6.03 3.82 -14.46
N ASP A 158 5.35 4.26 -13.41
CA ASP A 158 5.64 3.93 -12.02
C ASP A 158 4.39 3.35 -11.34
N ILE A 159 4.58 2.56 -10.29
CA ILE A 159 3.48 2.06 -9.46
C ILE A 159 3.26 3.05 -8.31
N HIS A 160 2.03 3.49 -8.14
CA HIS A 160 1.59 4.32 -7.04
C HIS A 160 0.83 3.46 -6.03
N VAL A 161 1.28 3.47 -4.78
CA VAL A 161 0.69 2.67 -3.69
C VAL A 161 0.13 3.62 -2.65
N LYS A 162 -1.18 3.57 -2.43
CA LYS A 162 -1.85 4.29 -1.35
C LYS A 162 -2.25 3.31 -0.25
N THR A 163 -1.94 3.69 0.98
CA THR A 163 -2.22 2.87 2.16
C THR A 163 -3.20 3.59 3.07
N GLY A 164 -4.22 2.86 3.51
CA GLY A 164 -5.20 3.26 4.51
C GLY A 164 -5.57 2.06 5.38
N SER A 165 -4.55 1.41 5.94
CA SER A 165 -4.68 0.17 6.70
C SER A 165 -5.21 0.42 8.11
N ASN A 166 -6.00 -0.51 8.60
CA ASN A 166 -6.54 -0.51 9.96
C ASN A 166 -6.39 -1.89 10.60
N ASN A 167 -6.70 -2.01 11.89
CA ASN A 167 -6.64 -3.26 12.64
C ASN A 167 -5.24 -3.92 12.66
N ILE A 168 -4.17 -3.12 12.56
CA ILE A 168 -2.79 -3.63 12.63
C ILE A 168 -2.51 -4.04 14.06
N SER A 169 -2.28 -5.33 14.31
CA SER A 169 -2.00 -5.83 15.66
C SER A 169 -0.66 -5.34 16.17
N VAL A 170 -0.66 -4.76 17.38
CA VAL A 170 0.53 -4.26 18.05
C VAL A 170 0.56 -4.61 19.52
N SER A 171 1.77 -4.74 20.08
CA SER A 171 2.00 -4.84 21.51
C SER A 171 2.88 -3.70 22.00
N ILE A 172 2.41 -3.01 23.02
CA ILE A 172 3.16 -2.00 23.77
C ILE A 172 3.80 -2.74 24.94
N THR A 173 5.10 -2.98 24.85
CA THR A 173 5.86 -3.77 25.83
C THR A 173 6.46 -2.91 26.93
N GLU A 174 6.70 -1.64 26.64
CA GLU A 174 7.22 -0.68 27.61
C GLU A 174 6.56 0.67 27.41
N SER A 175 6.03 1.23 28.50
CA SER A 175 5.53 2.59 28.56
C SER A 175 5.85 3.16 29.93
N THR A 176 6.78 4.10 29.98
CA THR A 176 7.27 4.72 31.21
C THR A 176 7.30 6.24 31.11
N GLY A 177 7.20 6.89 32.27
CA GLY A 177 7.31 8.35 32.37
C GLY A 177 6.20 9.06 31.60
N ILE A 178 6.57 9.96 30.70
CA ILE A 178 5.61 10.74 29.88
C ILE A 178 5.12 10.00 28.61
N CYS A 179 5.43 8.71 28.46
CA CYS A 179 4.88 7.91 27.35
C CYS A 179 3.34 7.82 27.46
N PRO A 180 2.58 8.24 26.42
CA PRO A 180 1.12 8.32 26.51
C PRO A 180 0.41 6.97 26.30
N LEU A 181 1.16 5.88 26.07
CA LEU A 181 0.60 4.58 25.69
C LEU A 181 0.34 3.69 26.89
N LYS A 182 -0.66 2.80 26.79
CA LYS A 182 -0.89 1.78 27.80
C LYS A 182 -0.20 0.47 27.42
N VAL A 183 0.57 -0.11 28.35
CA VAL A 183 1.16 -1.45 28.15
C VAL A 183 0.05 -2.48 27.90
N GLY A 184 0.24 -3.33 26.88
CA GLY A 184 -0.72 -4.33 26.47
C GLY A 184 -0.76 -4.54 24.95
N THR A 185 -1.81 -5.20 24.47
CA THR A 185 -2.06 -5.40 23.03
C THR A 185 -3.19 -4.50 22.59
N THR A 186 -3.04 -3.90 21.43
CA THR A 186 -4.06 -3.03 20.82
C THR A 186 -3.98 -3.13 19.29
N VAL A 187 -4.75 -2.30 18.60
CA VAL A 187 -4.70 -2.17 17.15
C VAL A 187 -4.28 -0.76 16.74
N GLY A 188 -3.49 -0.69 15.68
CA GLY A 188 -3.09 0.55 15.03
C GLY A 188 -3.71 0.73 13.66
N SER A 189 -3.51 1.92 13.09
CA SER A 189 -3.81 2.25 11.71
C SER A 189 -2.61 2.89 11.03
N TYR A 190 -2.49 2.71 9.72
CA TYR A 190 -1.39 3.22 8.93
C TYR A 190 -1.91 3.92 7.68
N THR A 191 -1.41 5.12 7.42
CA THR A 191 -1.69 5.87 6.20
C THR A 191 -0.40 6.32 5.55
N GLY A 192 -0.34 6.30 4.23
CA GLY A 192 0.81 6.80 3.49
C GLY A 192 0.64 6.60 2.00
N VAL A 193 1.48 7.29 1.24
CA VAL A 193 1.53 7.19 -0.21
C VAL A 193 2.97 6.98 -0.63
N THR A 194 3.19 6.00 -1.51
CA THR A 194 4.51 5.60 -2.01
C THR A 194 4.48 5.53 -3.52
N THR A 195 5.51 6.03 -4.18
CA THR A 195 5.77 5.75 -5.60
C THR A 195 6.91 4.77 -5.72
N VAL A 196 6.69 3.66 -6.43
CA VAL A 196 7.64 2.58 -6.67
C VAL A 196 8.14 2.64 -8.10
N LYS A 197 9.47 2.61 -8.23
CA LYS A 197 10.20 2.73 -9.50
C LYS A 197 11.10 1.53 -9.71
N GLY A 198 11.27 1.12 -10.96
CA GLY A 198 12.31 0.19 -11.38
C GLY A 198 13.64 0.93 -11.60
N ALA A 199 14.75 0.29 -11.23
CA ALA A 199 16.09 0.82 -11.55
C ALA A 199 16.38 0.79 -13.06
N VAL A 200 15.73 -0.13 -13.79
CA VAL A 200 15.77 -0.24 -15.25
C VAL A 200 14.37 -0.56 -15.77
N GLY A 201 13.97 0.10 -16.86
CA GLY A 201 12.63 -0.05 -17.43
C GLY A 201 11.52 0.58 -16.58
N GLU A 202 10.27 0.39 -17.01
CA GLU A 202 9.09 0.81 -16.27
C GLU A 202 8.52 -0.29 -15.39
N VAL A 203 7.79 0.13 -14.36
CA VAL A 203 6.98 -0.76 -13.52
C VAL A 203 5.56 -0.23 -13.47
N PHE A 204 4.58 -1.11 -13.63
CA PHE A 204 3.18 -0.72 -13.69
C PHE A 204 2.25 -1.81 -13.17
N TYR A 205 1.05 -1.40 -12.80
CA TYR A 205 -0.04 -2.24 -12.31
C TYR A 205 -1.18 -2.24 -13.34
N LEU A 206 -1.69 -3.42 -13.68
CA LEU A 206 -2.87 -3.64 -14.53
C LEU A 206 -3.95 -4.43 -13.81
#